data_AF-A0A0D6MPK1-F1
#
_entry.id   AF-A0A0D6MPK1-F1
#
_cell.length_a   1.000
_cell.length_b   1.000
_cell.length_c   1.000
_cell.angle_alpha   90.00
_cell.angle_beta   90.00
_cell.angle_gamma   90.00
#
_symmetry.space_group_name_H-M   'P 1'
#
loop_
_entity.id
_entity.type
_entity.pdbx_description
1 polymer ?
#
loop_
_entity_poly.entity_id
_entity_poly.type
_entity_poly.pdbx_seq_one_letter_code
_entity_poly.pdbx_strand_id
1 'polypeptide(L)'
;MSAVAISSARDRLLDAIKREFMPLRFASEMLARASEKTPRAAQNWLAGKNAPDAEALINLMAACNSIADEVNALVAERKAARERQACPGSD
;
A
#
# COMPACT_ATOMS: atom_id res chain seq x y z
N MET A 1 27.53 0.61 7.77
CA MET A 1 26.63 0.10 6.71
C MET A 1 25.21 0.38 7.18
N SER A 2 24.47 1.23 6.46
CA SER A 2 23.15 1.69 6.89
C SER A 2 22.16 0.53 6.82
N ALA A 3 21.48 0.24 7.93
CA ALA A 3 20.37 -0.70 7.90
C ALA A 3 19.34 -0.17 6.90
N VAL A 4 19.11 -0.90 5.82
CA VAL A 4 17.94 -0.69 4.98
C VAL A 4 16.76 -0.90 5.92
N ALA A 5 16.13 0.20 6.36
CA ALA A 5 14.92 0.11 7.16
C ALA A 5 13.94 -0.72 6.34
N ILE A 6 13.55 -1.90 6.85
CA ILE A 6 12.49 -2.69 6.23
C ILE A 6 11.26 -1.79 6.28
N SER A 7 10.91 -1.19 5.15
CA SER A 7 9.78 -0.29 5.04
C SER A 7 8.53 -1.07 5.43
N SER A 8 7.78 -0.55 6.40
CA SER A 8 6.60 -1.23 6.87
C SER A 8 5.61 -1.38 5.72
N ALA A 9 4.74 -2.39 5.76
CA ALA A 9 3.71 -2.56 4.72
C ALA A 9 2.81 -1.33 4.59
N ARG A 10 2.61 -0.60 5.69
CA ARG A 10 1.94 0.70 5.69
C ARG A 10 2.70 1.71 4.84
N ASP A 11 3.99 1.88 5.06
CA ASP A 11 4.78 2.88 4.35
C ASP A 11 4.90 2.55 2.86
N ARG A 12 5.10 1.27 2.52
CA ARG A 12 5.10 0.82 1.12
C ARG A 12 3.76 1.06 0.42
N LEU A 13 2.65 0.78 1.10
CA LEU A 13 1.31 1.07 0.57
C LEU A 13 1.11 2.58 0.35
N LEU A 14 1.47 3.41 1.33
CA LEU A 14 1.35 4.87 1.21
C LEU A 14 2.24 5.43 0.10
N ASP A 15 3.42 4.88 -0.09
CA ASP A 15 4.32 5.28 -1.18
C ASP A 15 3.77 4.85 -2.54
N ALA A 16 3.19 3.65 -2.66
CA ALA A 16 2.50 3.24 -3.88
C ALA A 16 1.32 4.18 -4.22
N ILE A 17 0.50 4.54 -3.23
CA ILE A 17 -0.58 5.53 -3.39
C ILE A 17 -0.02 6.88 -3.85
N LYS A 18 1.06 7.37 -3.24
CA LYS A 18 1.69 8.62 -3.64
C LYS A 18 2.21 8.59 -5.07
N ARG A 19 2.90 7.50 -5.47
CA ARG A 19 3.42 7.34 -6.84
C ARG A 19 2.29 7.38 -7.87
N GLU A 20 1.16 6.74 -7.56
CA GLU A 20 0.02 6.66 -8.47
C GLU A 20 -0.72 8.01 -8.58
N PHE A 21 -0.99 8.68 -7.45
CA PHE A 21 -1.90 9.82 -7.43
C PHE A 21 -1.24 11.20 -7.38
N MET A 22 -0.05 11.36 -6.78
CA MET A 22 0.60 12.69 -6.70
C MET A 22 0.89 13.35 -8.05
N PRO A 23 1.22 12.64 -9.14
CA PRO A 23 1.41 13.25 -10.45
C PRO A 23 0.13 13.85 -11.05
N LEU A 24 -1.04 13.46 -10.54
CA LEU A 24 -2.32 13.87 -11.09
C LEU A 24 -2.74 15.25 -10.58
N ARG A 25 -3.34 16.05 -11.46
CA ARG A 25 -4.01 17.28 -11.05
C ARG A 25 -5.21 16.90 -10.16
N PHE A 26 -5.35 17.55 -9.00
CA PHE A 26 -6.37 17.21 -7.99
C PHE A 26 -6.18 15.80 -7.40
N ALA A 27 -4.94 15.45 -7.06
CA ALA A 27 -4.56 14.15 -6.51
C ALA A 27 -5.49 13.65 -5.38
N SER A 28 -5.83 14.53 -4.43
CA SER A 28 -6.73 14.19 -3.32
C SER A 28 -8.13 13.82 -3.76
N GLU A 29 -8.69 14.53 -4.73
CA GLU A 29 -10.03 14.34 -5.26
C GLU A 29 -10.10 13.08 -6.13
N MET A 30 -9.07 12.84 -6.95
CA MET A 30 -8.98 11.62 -7.75
C MET A 30 -8.82 10.38 -6.86
N LEU A 31 -7.96 10.46 -5.84
CA LEU A 31 -7.79 9.39 -4.86
C LEU A 31 -9.07 9.14 -4.04
N ALA A 32 -9.76 10.20 -3.63
CA ALA A 32 -11.04 10.12 -2.94
C ALA A 32 -12.10 9.40 -3.79
N ARG A 33 -12.18 9.73 -5.08
CA ARG A 33 -13.09 9.07 -6.01
C ARG A 33 -12.77 7.59 -6.20
N ALA A 34 -11.48 7.24 -6.35
CA ALA A 34 -11.06 5.85 -6.55
C ALA A 34 -11.25 4.98 -5.29
N SER A 35 -11.16 5.57 -4.10
CA SER A 35 -11.31 4.86 -2.82
C SER A 35 -12.73 4.93 -2.24
N GLU A 36 -13.63 5.70 -2.87
CA GLU A 36 -14.96 6.04 -2.33
C GLU A 36 -14.92 6.67 -0.92
N LYS A 37 -13.85 7.40 -0.61
CA LYS A 37 -13.69 8.14 0.65
C LYS A 37 -13.69 9.65 0.40
N THR A 38 -13.54 10.43 1.48
CA THR A 38 -13.54 11.89 1.39
C THR A 38 -12.19 12.43 0.92
N PRO A 39 -12.15 13.62 0.26
CA PRO A 39 -10.89 14.30 -0.08
C PRO A 39 -9.98 14.53 1.12
N ARG A 40 -10.56 14.76 2.31
CA ARG A 40 -9.80 14.92 3.56
C ARG A 40 -9.07 13.64 3.96
N ALA A 41 -9.70 12.47 3.81
CA ALA A 41 -9.07 11.18 4.06
C ALA A 41 -7.94 10.92 3.06
N ALA A 42 -8.20 11.12 1.78
CA ALA A 42 -7.20 11.02 0.72
C ALA A 42 -5.99 11.92 0.96
N GLN A 43 -6.21 13.17 1.35
CA GLN A 43 -5.14 14.11 1.69
C GLN A 43 -4.32 13.64 2.91
N ASN A 44 -4.95 13.03 3.92
CA ASN A 44 -4.22 12.46 5.05
C ASN A 44 -3.34 11.28 4.62
N TRP A 45 -3.78 10.45 3.68
CA TRP A 45 -2.97 9.35 3.15
C TRP A 45 -1.79 9.87 2.33
N LEU A 46 -2.00 10.85 1.46
CA LEU A 46 -0.93 11.51 0.70
C LEU A 46 0.09 12.20 1.63
N ALA A 47 -0.37 12.74 2.76
CA ALA A 47 0.48 13.29 3.82
C ALA A 47 1.08 12.23 4.77
N GLY A 48 0.74 10.94 4.58
CA GLY A 48 1.22 9.84 5.41
C GLY A 48 0.75 9.85 6.87
N LYS A 49 -0.34 10.56 7.19
CA LYS A 49 -0.86 10.69 8.56
C LYS A 49 -1.56 9.42 9.03
N ASN A 50 -2.38 8.82 8.19
CA ASN A 50 -3.05 7.54 8.42
C ASN A 50 -3.04 6.70 7.13
N ALA A 51 -3.51 5.46 7.22
CA ALA A 51 -3.62 4.54 6.10
C ALA A 51 -5.09 4.34 5.71
N PRO A 52 -5.38 3.90 4.46
CA PRO A 52 -6.72 3.48 4.07
C PRO A 52 -7.19 2.29 4.92
N ASP A 53 -8.50 2.23 5.18
CA ASP A 53 -9.14 1.06 5.78
C ASP A 53 -9.25 -0.08 4.75
N ALA A 54 -9.72 -1.25 5.19
CA ALA A 54 -9.80 -2.43 4.32
C ALA A 54 -10.71 -2.20 3.11
N GLU A 55 -11.84 -1.52 3.30
CA GLU A 55 -12.78 -1.19 2.24
C GLU A 55 -12.16 -0.25 1.20
N ALA A 56 -11.55 0.86 1.64
CA ALA A 56 -10.84 1.78 0.74
C ALA A 56 -9.70 1.07 0.00
N LEU A 57 -8.98 0.17 0.68
CA LEU A 57 -7.90 -0.58 0.05
C LEU A 57 -8.42 -1.49 -1.06
N ILE A 58 -9.54 -2.19 -0.85
CA ILE A 58 -10.16 -3.04 -1.88
C ILE A 58 -10.57 -2.20 -3.09
N ASN A 59 -11.23 -1.06 -2.85
CA ASN A 59 -11.64 -0.14 -3.93
C ASN A 59 -10.44 0.38 -4.71
N LEU A 60 -9.35 0.75 -4.02
CA LEU A 60 -8.11 1.18 -4.65
C LEU A 60 -7.45 0.07 -5.47
N MET A 61 -7.42 -1.17 -4.97
CA MET A 61 -6.88 -2.30 -5.74
C MET A 61 -7.73 -2.60 -6.98
N ALA A 62 -9.05 -2.43 -6.91
CA ALA A 62 -9.94 -2.60 -8.06
C ALA A 62 -9.76 -1.47 -9.10
N ALA A 63 -9.48 -0.24 -8.65
CA ALA A 63 -9.31 0.92 -9.52
C ALA A 63 -7.89 1.06 -10.10
N CYS A 64 -6.86 0.60 -9.39
CA CYS A 64 -5.46 0.85 -9.71
C CYS A 64 -4.62 -0.44 -9.64
N ASN A 65 -4.24 -0.98 -10.80
CA ASN A 65 -3.42 -2.21 -10.88
C ASN A 65 -2.08 -2.07 -10.16
N SER A 66 -1.43 -0.89 -10.23
CA SER A 66 -0.15 -0.63 -9.57
C SER A 66 -0.21 -0.79 -8.04
N ILE A 67 -1.35 -0.41 -7.43
CA ILE A 67 -1.59 -0.59 -6.00
C ILE A 67 -1.89 -2.05 -5.69
N ALA A 68 -2.69 -2.72 -6.54
CA ALA A 68 -2.95 -4.15 -6.39
C ALA A 68 -1.66 -4.98 -6.44
N ASP A 69 -0.76 -4.68 -7.38
CA ASP A 69 0.52 -5.36 -7.54
C ASP A 69 1.42 -5.20 -6.30
N GLU A 70 1.52 -3.98 -5.75
CA GLU A 70 2.30 -3.73 -4.53
C GLU A 70 1.73 -4.49 -3.33
N VAL A 71 0.41 -4.49 -3.14
CA VAL A 71 -0.24 -5.24 -2.05
C VAL A 71 -0.03 -6.74 -2.22
N ASN A 72 -0.16 -7.27 -3.44
CA ASN A 72 0.07 -8.67 -3.72
C ASN A 72 1.52 -9.09 -3.46
N ALA A 73 2.50 -8.23 -3.80
CA ALA A 73 3.90 -8.44 -3.46
C ALA A 73 4.11 -8.51 -1.95
N LEU A 74 3.53 -7.59 -1.18
CA LEU A 74 3.57 -7.59 0.29
C LEU A 74 2.93 -8.84 0.92
N VAL A 75 1.90 -9.40 0.29
CA VAL A 75 1.27 -10.66 0.71
C VAL A 75 2.16 -11.86 0.39
N ALA A 76 2.75 -11.89 -0.82
CA ALA A 76 3.67 -12.94 -1.25
C ALA A 76 4.91 -13.01 -0.35
N GLU A 77 5.51 -11.87 -0.01
CA GLU A 77 6.64 -11.77 0.93
C GLU A 77 6.29 -12.39 2.30
N ARG A 78 5.10 -12.08 2.84
CA ARG A 78 4.63 -12.65 4.10
C ARG A 78 4.35 -14.15 4.02
N LYS A 79 3.82 -14.64 2.90
CA LYS A 79 3.61 -16.08 2.68
C LYS A 79 4.95 -16.81 2.68
N ALA A 80 5.92 -16.33 1.89
CA ALA A 80 7.26 -16.91 1.82
C ALA A 80 7.98 -16.87 3.19
N ALA A 81 7.84 -15.78 3.95
CA ALA A 81 8.42 -15.68 5.29
C ALA A 81 7.85 -16.73 6.26
N ARG A 82 6.54 -17.00 6.21
CA ARG A 82 5.90 -18.06 7.02
C ARG A 82 6.32 -19.46 6.59
N GLU A 83 6.42 -19.72 5.29
CA GLU A 83 6.90 -21.01 4.77
C GLU A 83 8.34 -21.31 5.23
N ARG A 84 9.24 -20.32 5.17
CA ARG A 84 10.61 -20.45 5.70
C ARG A 84 10.66 -20.71 7.21
N GLN A 85 9.73 -20.15 7.98
CA GLN A 85 9.63 -20.39 9.41
C GLN A 85 9.03 -21.76 9.74
N ALA A 86 8.14 -22.27 8.88
CA ALA A 86 7.46 -23.55 9.07
C ALA A 86 8.29 -24.78 8.64
N CYS A 87 9.39 -24.59 7.91
CA CYS A 87 10.32 -25.67 7.55
C CYS A 87 11.64 -25.61 8.36
N PRO A 88 11.67 -26.00 9.64
CA PRO A 88 12.91 -26.29 10.34
C PRO A 88 13.37 -27.70 9.95
N GLY A 89 14.18 -27.85 8.89
CA GLY A 89 14.82 -29.13 8.59
C GLY A 89 15.05 -29.44 7.11
N SER A 90 15.90 -28.68 6.44
CA SER A 90 16.47 -29.09 5.15
C SER A 90 17.94 -28.68 5.09
N ASP A 91 18.70 -29.09 6.11
CA ASP A 91 20.14 -29.31 6.02
C ASP A 91 20.39 -30.82 5.99
#